data_AF-A0A4P9WWA3-F1
#
_entry.id   AF-A0A4P9WWA3-F1
#
_cell.length_a   1.000
_cell.length_b   1.000
_cell.length_c   1.000
_cell.angle_alpha   90.00
_cell.angle_beta   90.00
_cell.angle_gamma   90.00
#
_symmetry.space_group_name_H-M   'P 1'
#
loop_
_entity.id
_entity.type
_entity.pdbx_description
1 polymer ?
#
loop_
_entity_poly.entity_id
_entity_poly.type
_entity_poly.pdbx_seq_one_letter_code
_entity_poly.pdbx_strand_id
1 'polypeptide(L)'
;IQNTGTAPWDFTALLHTYLAVGAIGDVSVTGLQGVRYVDKVADGAEATETRESITVDGEVDRVYVDVKTSPSTRLAVVEKTPGRPTVSVHRSALPDVVVWNPWTEKARAMGDFDDDEYRTMIYVEAGHVATPYTLPAGETWTASQTLAV
;
A
#
# COMPACT_ATOMS: atom_id res chain seq x y z
N ILE A 1 -5.97 18.80 -0.91
CA ILE A 1 -6.39 19.25 0.44
C ILE A 1 -5.94 20.70 0.58
N GLN A 2 -6.84 21.61 0.97
CA GLN A 2 -6.52 23.03 1.16
C GLN A 2 -6.73 23.42 2.63
N ASN A 3 -5.78 24.13 3.22
CA ASN A 3 -5.94 24.73 4.54
C ASN A 3 -6.54 26.14 4.39
N THR A 4 -7.84 26.28 4.63
CA THR A 4 -8.55 27.57 4.60
C THR A 4 -8.54 28.30 5.94
N GLY A 5 -7.87 27.74 6.95
CA GLY A 5 -7.74 28.32 8.29
C GLY A 5 -6.57 29.28 8.41
N THR A 6 -6.32 29.73 9.65
CA THR A 6 -5.28 30.71 10.00
C THR A 6 -4.09 30.12 10.74
N ALA A 7 -4.09 28.81 10.99
CA ALA A 7 -3.01 28.08 11.67
C ALA A 7 -2.68 26.78 10.92
N PRO A 8 -1.43 26.27 11.05
CA PRO A 8 -1.10 24.95 10.52
C PRO A 8 -1.89 23.86 11.23
N TRP A 9 -2.18 22.77 10.51
CA TRP A 9 -2.72 21.55 11.09
C TRP A 9 -2.14 20.32 10.40
N ASP A 10 -2.19 19.20 11.11
CA ASP A 10 -1.60 17.95 10.69
C ASP A 10 -2.67 17.00 10.15
N PHE A 11 -2.29 16.20 9.15
CA PHE A 11 -3.12 15.10 8.70
C PHE A 11 -2.30 13.94 8.15
N THR A 12 -2.94 12.77 8.09
CA THR A 12 -2.50 11.65 7.28
C THR A 12 -3.48 11.46 6.13
N ALA A 13 -3.00 11.02 4.98
CA ALA A 13 -3.84 10.74 3.83
C ALA A 13 -3.32 9.49 3.10
N LEU A 14 -4.23 8.67 2.62
CA LEU A 14 -3.90 7.45 1.90
C LEU A 14 -5.02 7.09 0.91
N LEU A 15 -4.63 6.50 -0.22
CA LEU A 15 -5.54 5.96 -1.23
C LEU A 15 -5.65 4.45 -1.03
N HIS A 16 -6.68 4.02 -0.31
CA HIS A 16 -6.94 2.63 0.06
C HIS A 16 -7.35 1.84 -1.19
N THR A 17 -6.38 1.37 -1.96
CA THR A 17 -6.59 0.85 -3.31
C THR A 17 -6.65 -0.67 -3.30
N TYR A 18 -7.77 -1.19 -3.78
CA TYR A 18 -8.11 -2.61 -3.83
C TYR A 18 -7.84 -3.08 -5.26
N LEU A 19 -6.83 -3.92 -5.47
CA LEU A 19 -6.52 -4.45 -6.80
C LEU A 19 -7.07 -5.87 -6.92
N ALA A 20 -7.95 -6.07 -7.90
CA ALA A 20 -8.50 -7.39 -8.21
C ALA A 20 -7.41 -8.29 -8.81
N VAL A 21 -7.21 -9.46 -8.21
CA VAL A 21 -6.23 -10.49 -8.61
C VAL A 21 -6.94 -11.82 -8.85
N GLY A 22 -6.37 -12.71 -9.65
CA GLY A 22 -6.98 -14.00 -9.98
C GLY A 22 -6.92 -14.98 -8.80
N ALA A 23 -5.77 -15.05 -8.14
CA ALA A 23 -5.55 -15.85 -6.95
C ALA A 23 -4.40 -15.24 -6.14
N ILE A 24 -4.64 -14.91 -4.86
CA ILE A 24 -3.67 -14.24 -3.99
C ILE A 24 -2.36 -15.03 -3.85
N GLY A 25 -2.40 -16.37 -3.93
CA GLY A 25 -1.21 -17.22 -3.90
C GLY A 25 -0.29 -17.10 -5.14
N ASP A 26 -0.81 -16.57 -6.24
CA ASP A 26 -0.06 -16.34 -7.49
C ASP A 26 0.39 -14.89 -7.65
N VAL A 27 0.13 -14.04 -6.65
CA VAL A 27 0.42 -12.62 -6.65
C VAL A 27 1.77 -12.35 -5.98
N SER A 28 2.50 -11.39 -6.55
CA SER A 28 3.67 -10.81 -5.91
C SER A 28 3.67 -9.29 -6.04
N VAL A 29 4.11 -8.60 -4.99
CA VAL A 29 4.33 -7.14 -5.01
C VAL A 29 5.83 -6.89 -5.12
N THR A 30 6.25 -6.12 -6.12
CA THR A 30 7.67 -5.80 -6.38
C THR A 30 7.97 -4.33 -6.09
N GLY A 31 9.25 -3.96 -6.07
CA GLY A 31 9.67 -2.56 -5.92
C GLY A 31 9.78 -2.06 -4.48
N LEU A 32 9.75 -2.96 -3.50
CA LEU A 32 9.86 -2.65 -2.07
C LEU A 32 11.12 -3.24 -1.41
N GLN A 33 11.97 -3.92 -2.16
CA GLN A 33 13.25 -4.44 -1.66
C GLN A 33 14.12 -3.29 -1.12
N GLY A 34 14.74 -3.54 0.04
CA GLY A 34 15.58 -2.59 0.76
C GLY A 34 14.79 -1.54 1.54
N VAL A 35 13.45 -1.53 1.46
CA VAL A 35 12.62 -0.55 2.18
C VAL A 35 12.30 -1.04 3.58
N ARG A 36 12.37 -0.13 4.55
CA ARG A 36 11.94 -0.37 5.93
C ARG A 36 10.41 -0.37 6.01
N TYR A 37 9.84 -1.30 6.77
CA TYR A 37 8.41 -1.36 7.03
C TYR A 37 8.11 -1.60 8.51
N VAL A 38 6.90 -1.20 8.89
CA VAL A 38 6.24 -1.56 10.16
C VAL A 38 5.23 -2.67 9.87
N ASP A 39 5.31 -3.79 10.57
CA ASP A 39 4.39 -4.92 10.42
C ASP A 39 3.34 -4.90 11.54
N LYS A 40 2.09 -4.56 11.20
CA LYS A 40 1.00 -4.48 12.18
C LYS A 40 0.51 -5.86 12.64
N VAL A 41 0.78 -6.92 11.87
CA VAL A 41 0.47 -8.30 12.28
C VAL A 41 1.46 -8.76 13.35
N ALA A 42 2.69 -8.27 13.31
CA ALA A 42 3.73 -8.54 14.30
C ALA A 42 3.84 -7.42 15.36
N ASP A 43 2.72 -6.95 15.89
CA ASP A 43 2.64 -5.95 16.97
C ASP A 43 3.41 -4.63 16.68
N GLY A 44 3.50 -4.24 15.41
CA GLY A 44 4.22 -3.04 14.98
C GLY A 44 5.74 -3.22 14.90
N ALA A 45 6.24 -4.45 14.83
CA ALA A 45 7.66 -4.72 14.63
C ALA A 45 8.20 -4.05 13.36
N GLU A 46 9.39 -3.47 13.46
CA GLU A 46 10.08 -2.88 12.32
C GLU A 46 11.07 -3.87 11.70
N ALA A 47 11.10 -3.91 10.36
CA ALA A 47 12.06 -4.70 9.61
C ALA A 47 12.39 -4.03 8.27
N THR A 48 13.39 -4.57 7.57
CA THR A 48 13.71 -4.19 6.18
C THR A 48 13.30 -5.33 5.26
N GLU A 49 12.62 -5.02 4.16
CA GLU A 49 12.27 -6.01 3.16
C GLU A 49 13.51 -6.44 2.37
N THR A 50 13.97 -7.66 2.59
CA THR A 50 15.17 -8.18 1.92
C THR A 50 14.83 -8.91 0.61
N ARG A 51 13.56 -9.30 0.42
CA ARG A 51 13.10 -10.04 -0.75
C ARG A 51 12.90 -9.09 -1.94
N GLU A 52 13.14 -9.61 -3.15
CA GLU A 52 12.86 -8.88 -4.39
C GLU A 52 11.37 -8.69 -4.65
N SER A 53 10.56 -9.63 -4.15
CA SER A 53 9.11 -9.62 -4.27
C SER A 53 8.44 -10.15 -3.00
N ILE A 54 7.30 -9.57 -2.66
CA ILE A 54 6.48 -9.95 -1.51
C ILE A 54 5.38 -10.87 -2.02
N THR A 55 5.37 -12.11 -1.54
CA THR A 55 4.25 -13.05 -1.70
C THR A 55 3.34 -12.98 -0.49
N VAL A 56 2.08 -13.39 -0.66
CA VAL A 56 1.07 -13.42 0.40
C VAL A 56 0.67 -14.87 0.67
N ASP A 57 1.16 -15.41 1.78
CA ASP A 57 0.91 -16.76 2.29
C ASP A 57 0.24 -16.78 3.67
N GLY A 58 -0.16 -15.60 4.16
CA GLY A 58 -0.84 -15.35 5.43
C GLY A 58 -1.36 -13.91 5.49
N GLU A 59 -1.86 -13.48 6.65
CA GLU A 59 -2.21 -12.06 6.85
C GLU A 59 -0.96 -11.20 6.68
N VAL A 60 -1.10 -10.14 5.89
CA VAL A 60 -0.06 -9.13 5.70
C VAL A 60 -0.72 -7.79 5.98
N ASP A 61 -0.13 -6.98 6.86
CA ASP A 61 -0.51 -5.58 7.10
C ASP A 61 0.78 -4.78 7.37
N ARG A 62 1.41 -4.30 6.30
CA ARG A 62 2.75 -3.69 6.35
C ARG A 62 2.73 -2.27 5.80
N VAL A 63 3.30 -1.34 6.56
CA VAL A 63 3.51 0.05 6.15
C VAL A 63 4.97 0.25 5.78
N TYR A 64 5.27 0.28 4.48
CA TYR A 64 6.59 0.60 3.95
C TYR A 64 6.80 2.11 3.93
N VAL A 65 7.87 2.56 4.58
CA VAL A 65 8.10 3.99 4.88
C VAL A 65 9.12 4.58 3.92
N ASP A 66 8.85 5.79 3.43
CA ASP A 66 9.77 6.56 2.57
C ASP A 66 10.26 5.78 1.32
N VAL A 67 9.34 5.05 0.71
CA VAL A 67 9.59 4.25 -0.50
C VAL A 67 9.94 5.19 -1.66
N LYS A 68 11.20 5.15 -2.11
CA LYS A 68 11.72 6.01 -3.17
C LYS A 68 11.19 5.62 -4.54
N THR A 69 10.76 6.62 -5.31
CA THR A 69 10.46 6.46 -6.73
C THR A 69 11.77 6.50 -7.53
N SER A 70 12.11 5.42 -8.23
CA SER A 70 13.28 5.34 -9.10
C SER A 70 12.90 4.69 -10.44
N PRO A 71 13.51 5.09 -11.57
CA PRO A 71 13.36 4.37 -12.84
C PRO A 71 13.73 2.88 -12.76
N SER A 72 14.63 2.52 -11.82
CA SER A 72 15.10 1.15 -11.62
C SER A 72 14.24 0.32 -10.67
N THR A 73 13.31 0.95 -9.94
CA THR A 73 12.52 0.29 -8.89
C THR A 73 11.05 0.63 -9.11
N ARG A 74 10.33 -0.30 -9.73
CA ARG A 74 8.91 -0.15 -10.06
C ARG A 74 8.06 -0.86 -9.01
N LEU A 75 7.23 -0.10 -8.30
CA LEU A 75 6.17 -0.68 -7.48
C LEU A 75 5.11 -1.27 -8.41
N ALA A 76 4.88 -2.58 -8.31
CA ALA A 76 3.92 -3.26 -9.15
C ALA A 76 3.33 -4.51 -8.47
N VAL A 77 2.10 -4.83 -8.86
CA VAL A 77 1.45 -6.11 -8.61
C VAL A 77 1.61 -6.98 -9.85
N VAL A 78 2.27 -8.12 -9.68
CA VAL A 78 2.55 -9.09 -10.73
C VAL A 78 1.82 -10.39 -10.40
N GLU A 79 1.02 -10.87 -11.34
CA GLU A 79 0.36 -12.17 -11.25
C GLU A 79 1.11 -13.21 -12.10
N LYS A 80 1.34 -14.40 -11.54
CA LYS A 80 1.92 -15.52 -12.31
C LYS A 80 0.94 -16.11 -13.34
N THR A 81 -0.35 -15.91 -13.11
CA THR A 81 -1.43 -16.42 -13.98
C THR A 81 -1.32 -15.84 -15.39
N PRO A 82 -1.18 -16.68 -16.43
CA PRO A 82 -1.06 -16.22 -17.81
C PRO A 82 -2.23 -15.32 -18.24
N GLY A 83 -1.92 -14.23 -18.95
CA GLY A 83 -2.93 -13.31 -19.48
C GLY A 83 -3.42 -12.23 -18.51
N ARG A 84 -2.95 -12.22 -17.26
CA ARG A 84 -3.21 -11.13 -16.30
C ARG A 84 -2.15 -10.03 -16.48
N PRO A 85 -2.53 -8.75 -16.62
CA PRO A 85 -1.57 -7.67 -16.77
C PRO A 85 -0.82 -7.42 -15.46
N THR A 86 0.41 -6.91 -15.57
CA THR A 86 1.10 -6.33 -14.42
C THR A 86 0.52 -4.96 -14.15
N VAL A 87 0.09 -4.69 -12.91
CA VAL A 87 -0.40 -3.36 -12.52
C VAL A 87 0.73 -2.61 -11.84
N SER A 88 1.22 -1.56 -12.48
CA SER A 88 2.21 -0.65 -11.88
C SER A 88 1.53 0.49 -11.13
N VAL A 89 2.09 0.84 -9.97
CA VAL A 89 1.58 1.88 -9.08
C VAL A 89 2.56 3.04 -9.04
N HIS A 90 2.21 4.13 -9.69
CA HIS A 90 2.94 5.39 -9.63
C HIS A 90 2.29 6.32 -8.61
N ARG A 91 3.10 7.11 -7.91
CA ARG A 91 2.64 7.94 -6.81
C ARG A 91 3.42 9.23 -6.69
N SER A 92 2.74 10.29 -6.28
CA SER A 92 3.29 11.63 -6.05
C SER A 92 2.80 12.18 -4.73
N ALA A 93 3.72 12.76 -3.94
CA ALA A 93 3.50 13.29 -2.59
C ALA A 93 2.97 12.26 -1.55
N LEU A 94 3.04 10.97 -1.85
CA LEU A 94 2.64 9.85 -0.99
C LEU A 94 3.87 8.98 -0.72
N PRO A 95 4.70 9.28 0.31
CA PRO A 95 6.01 8.64 0.54
C PRO A 95 5.92 7.25 1.15
N ASP A 96 4.75 6.80 1.59
CA ASP A 96 4.53 5.48 2.18
C ASP A 96 3.72 4.57 1.26
N VAL A 97 3.84 3.26 1.44
CA VAL A 97 3.03 2.23 0.78
C VAL A 97 2.52 1.28 1.83
N VAL A 98 1.22 1.01 1.84
CA VAL A 98 0.65 -0.11 2.62
C VAL A 98 0.45 -1.29 1.68
N VAL A 99 0.92 -2.46 2.11
CA VAL A 99 0.54 -3.73 1.50
C VAL A 99 -0.31 -4.47 2.50
N TRP A 100 -1.55 -4.77 2.13
CA TRP A 100 -2.50 -5.45 2.99
C TRP A 100 -3.21 -6.62 2.28
N ASN A 101 -3.44 -7.68 3.03
CA ASN A 101 -4.42 -8.72 2.74
C ASN A 101 -4.90 -9.29 4.08
N PRO A 102 -6.22 -9.31 4.35
CA PRO A 102 -6.77 -9.73 5.65
C PRO A 102 -6.59 -11.22 5.94
N TRP A 103 -6.35 -12.04 4.92
CA TRP A 103 -6.37 -13.49 5.03
C TRP A 103 -7.66 -14.03 5.65
N THR A 104 -7.65 -15.28 6.08
CA THR A 104 -8.87 -16.04 6.38
C THR A 104 -9.61 -15.58 7.64
N GLU A 105 -8.90 -15.37 8.76
CA GLU A 105 -9.55 -15.08 10.04
C GLU A 105 -10.12 -13.66 10.08
N LYS A 106 -9.37 -12.68 9.57
CA LYS A 106 -9.80 -11.28 9.56
C LYS A 106 -10.89 -11.01 8.52
N ALA A 107 -10.85 -11.69 7.36
CA ALA A 107 -11.93 -11.62 6.38
C ALA A 107 -13.27 -12.02 7.01
N ARG A 108 -13.31 -13.17 7.69
CA ARG A 108 -14.52 -13.67 8.39
C ARG A 108 -15.02 -12.78 9.53
N ALA A 109 -14.13 -11.96 10.09
CA ALA A 109 -14.48 -11.03 11.17
C ALA A 109 -15.06 -9.71 10.67
N MET A 110 -14.91 -9.40 9.37
CA MET A 110 -15.42 -8.17 8.75
C MET A 110 -16.84 -8.42 8.23
N GLY A 111 -17.84 -7.82 8.90
CA GLY A 111 -19.25 -8.06 8.57
C GLY A 111 -19.72 -7.51 7.22
N ASP A 112 -18.91 -6.69 6.57
CA ASP A 112 -19.12 -6.11 5.25
C ASP A 112 -18.19 -6.70 4.18
N PHE A 113 -17.51 -7.81 4.47
CA PHE A 113 -16.54 -8.47 3.60
C PHE A 113 -16.89 -9.96 3.46
N ASP A 114 -16.81 -10.52 2.25
CA ASP A 114 -17.08 -11.96 2.09
C ASP A 114 -15.92 -12.81 2.62
N ASP A 115 -16.25 -13.92 3.29
CA ASP A 115 -15.28 -14.81 3.97
C ASP A 115 -14.09 -15.22 3.09
N ASP A 116 -14.29 -15.35 1.77
CA ASP A 116 -13.29 -15.80 0.80
C ASP A 116 -12.83 -14.68 -0.16
N GLU A 117 -13.32 -13.45 -0.02
CA GLU A 117 -12.99 -12.32 -0.91
C GLU A 117 -11.50 -11.94 -0.86
N TYR A 118 -10.82 -12.24 0.25
CA TYR A 118 -9.36 -12.06 0.39
C TYR A 118 -8.55 -12.82 -0.67
N ARG A 119 -9.11 -13.88 -1.28
CA ARG A 119 -8.42 -14.72 -2.27
C ARG A 119 -8.23 -14.04 -3.62
N THR A 120 -9.05 -13.04 -3.93
CA THR A 120 -9.10 -12.39 -5.26
C THR A 120 -8.74 -10.92 -5.20
N MET A 121 -8.05 -10.49 -4.14
CA MET A 121 -7.62 -9.11 -4.00
C MET A 121 -6.29 -8.95 -3.28
N ILE A 122 -5.61 -7.85 -3.57
CA ILE A 122 -4.50 -7.34 -2.77
C ILE A 122 -4.61 -5.82 -2.65
N TYR A 123 -4.23 -5.30 -1.49
CA TYR A 123 -4.19 -3.88 -1.24
C TYR A 123 -2.77 -3.37 -1.45
N VAL A 124 -2.63 -2.37 -2.31
CA VAL A 124 -1.37 -1.64 -2.50
C VAL A 124 -1.71 -0.16 -2.48
N GLU A 125 -1.49 0.46 -1.34
CA GLU A 125 -2.08 1.75 -1.00
C GLU A 125 -0.99 2.81 -0.92
N ALA A 126 -1.06 3.85 -1.74
CA ALA A 126 -0.14 4.97 -1.64
C ALA A 126 -0.61 5.93 -0.53
N GLY A 127 0.29 6.26 0.41
CA GLY A 127 -0.04 7.07 1.59
C GLY A 127 1.03 8.05 2.05
N HIS A 128 0.61 8.95 2.93
CA HIS A 128 1.42 9.76 3.85
C HIS A 128 0.86 9.46 5.25
N VAL A 129 1.34 8.40 5.87
CA VAL A 129 0.72 7.76 7.06
C VAL A 129 1.72 7.39 8.13
N ALA A 130 3.01 7.22 7.81
CA ALA A 130 4.03 6.91 8.79
C ALA A 130 4.26 8.09 9.77
N THR A 131 4.11 9.31 9.26
CA THR A 131 4.11 10.55 10.04
C THR A 131 3.02 11.48 9.50
N PRO A 132 2.42 12.35 10.33
CA PRO A 132 1.51 13.37 9.83
C PRO A 132 2.22 14.39 8.93
N TYR A 133 1.52 14.87 7.90
CA TYR A 133 1.91 16.04 7.12
C TYR A 133 1.34 17.29 7.76
N THR A 134 2.21 18.24 8.12
CA THR A 134 1.79 19.57 8.59
C THR A 134 1.51 20.49 7.41
N LEU A 135 0.26 20.92 7.23
CA LEU A 135 -0.14 21.85 6.18
C LEU A 135 -0.24 23.29 6.72
N PRO A 136 0.64 24.21 6.27
CA PRO A 136 0.58 25.61 6.70
C PRO A 136 -0.75 26.30 6.35
N ALA A 137 -1.06 27.37 7.07
CA ALA A 137 -2.25 28.19 6.81
C ALA A 137 -2.23 28.73 5.37
N GLY A 138 -3.35 28.62 4.65
CA GLY A 138 -3.50 29.09 3.27
C GLY A 138 -2.92 28.17 2.19
N GLU A 139 -2.15 27.15 2.55
CA GLU A 139 -1.49 26.26 1.59
C GLU A 139 -2.40 25.15 1.05
N THR A 140 -1.99 24.57 -0.08
CA THR A 140 -2.65 23.42 -0.70
C THR A 140 -1.67 22.27 -0.86
N TRP A 141 -2.06 21.09 -0.38
CA TRP A 141 -1.37 19.83 -0.64
C TRP A 141 -2.11 19.03 -1.71
N THR A 142 -1.36 18.56 -2.70
CA THR A 142 -1.87 17.72 -3.79
C THR A 142 -1.04 16.45 -3.86
N ALA A 143 -1.73 15.32 -3.98
CA ALA A 143 -1.14 14.01 -4.15
C ALA A 143 -1.89 13.24 -5.23
N SER A 144 -1.23 12.23 -5.79
CA SER A 144 -1.84 11.36 -6.79
C SER A 144 -1.29 9.94 -6.73
N GLN A 145 -2.13 9.03 -7.19
CA GLN A 145 -1.74 7.69 -7.58
C GLN A 145 -2.19 7.45 -9.01
N THR A 146 -1.37 6.79 -9.80
CA THR A 146 -1.68 6.37 -11.16
C THR A 146 -1.43 4.88 -11.28
N LEU A 147 -2.45 4.15 -11.71
CA LEU A 147 -2.38 2.73 -12.01
C LEU A 147 -2.21 2.56 -13.52
N ALA A 148 -1.24 1.74 -13.94
CA ALA A 148 -0.99 1.46 -15.36
C ALA A 148 -0.76 -0.05 -15.60
N VAL A 149 -1.32 -0.54 -16.70
CA VAL A 149 -1.25 -1.94 -17.19
C VAL A 149 -0.43 -2.06 -18.46
#